data_AF-A0A7C4K391-F1
#
_entry.id   AF-A0A7C4K391-F1
#
_cell.length_a   1.000
_cell.length_b   1.000
_cell.length_c   1.000
_cell.angle_alpha   90.00
_cell.angle_beta   90.00
_cell.angle_gamma   90.00
#
_symmetry.space_group_name_H-M   'P 1'
#
loop_
_entity.id
_entity.type
_entity.pdbx_description
1 polymer ?
#
loop_
_entity_poly.entity_id
_entity_poly.type
_entity_poly.pdbx_seq_one_letter_code
_entity_poly.pdbx_strand_id
1 'polypeptide(L)'
;MSISFEKLTAGKLAPGAIVPQALDNQWVPTKVLKILTEQEKCLLDWKGRKKAVLSEWRRSLLYAPQVVVNRAALINNAVVVNDYSGENKKHFQELLERRVIVDYLLTEESPEQRPSFDISDEKWFRWLEVIQDTDLACVRLDWGNQDDDFKNISAVFHGYIQSLNMPDKIEHLTSAFRIPKKRREDFRRRLIEVASYAFDIASQGKTVVRNELYKKFVCEDGTRIDDGYYDKDKPFAIQLKEIFDLRYTVNLPDALGRYAFTPKGSPDRTALGDVNQYNLQNLLKDNRVAEFIESLRRMQFATIEQALYLKGLDILSLGDVIEARNTDEWAAYTASLNVLLAAPLEFEDKIDDVAVQFARLNQKITELKIRKMKRSANEIVSRWQPGMMIVIAIGGALMKLSLDPSDPSRILAEALSGPVAIGLAPIAVNLKITASEYIDLGISINFMRSKVSQGREVWNEVKGALKSDPRFKLIEKEEYKTMQDADQSRNENDPNEIV
;
A
#
# COMPACT_ATOMS: atom_id res chain seq x y z
N MET A 1 -24.37 31.42 2.39
CA MET A 1 -23.38 31.70 1.33
C MET A 1 -23.01 30.37 0.73
N SER A 2 -23.03 30.24 -0.60
CA SER A 2 -22.55 29.00 -1.24
C SER A 2 -21.05 29.12 -1.43
N ILE A 3 -20.32 28.05 -1.11
CA ILE A 3 -18.86 28.03 -1.22
C ILE A 3 -18.50 27.78 -2.68
N SER A 4 -17.60 28.58 -3.24
CA SER A 4 -17.06 28.35 -4.57
C SER A 4 -16.01 27.25 -4.52
N PHE A 5 -16.10 26.28 -5.42
CA PHE A 5 -15.13 25.19 -5.51
C PHE A 5 -14.98 24.72 -6.97
N GLU A 6 -13.81 24.18 -7.29
CA GLU A 6 -13.52 23.62 -8.61
C GLU A 6 -14.15 22.24 -8.77
N LYS A 7 -14.91 22.05 -9.86
CA LYS A 7 -15.53 20.77 -10.22
C LYS A 7 -14.59 19.94 -11.11
N LEU A 8 -14.00 18.91 -10.54
CA LEU A 8 -13.15 17.94 -11.24
C LEU A 8 -13.93 16.68 -11.61
N THR A 9 -13.63 16.12 -12.77
CA THR A 9 -13.96 14.73 -13.13
C THR A 9 -12.70 13.88 -13.04
N ALA A 10 -12.85 12.55 -13.07
CA ALA A 10 -11.75 11.60 -13.06
C ALA A 10 -10.61 11.95 -14.04
N GLY A 11 -10.95 12.40 -15.26
CA GLY A 11 -9.98 12.78 -16.29
C GLY A 11 -9.10 14.00 -15.94
N LYS A 12 -9.53 14.85 -15.00
CA LYS A 12 -8.79 16.06 -14.58
C LYS A 12 -7.87 15.83 -13.37
N LEU A 13 -7.93 14.66 -12.74
CA LEU A 13 -7.01 14.33 -11.65
C LEU A 13 -5.58 14.17 -12.18
N ALA A 14 -4.57 14.42 -11.34
CA ALA A 14 -3.18 14.16 -11.71
C ALA A 14 -2.96 12.69 -12.09
N PRO A 15 -2.08 12.34 -13.04
CA PRO A 15 -1.83 10.94 -13.42
C PRO A 15 -1.49 10.05 -12.23
N GLY A 16 -0.61 10.50 -11.34
CA GLY A 16 -0.25 9.81 -10.10
C GLY A 16 -1.20 10.05 -8.92
N ALA A 17 -2.44 10.52 -9.14
CA ALA A 17 -3.38 10.70 -8.03
C ALA A 17 -3.73 9.36 -7.38
N ILE A 18 -3.89 9.37 -6.06
CA ILE A 18 -4.16 8.16 -5.27
C ILE A 18 -5.40 8.29 -4.39
N VAL A 19 -5.92 7.15 -3.92
CA VAL A 19 -6.93 7.06 -2.86
C VAL A 19 -6.33 6.25 -1.69
N PRO A 20 -6.16 6.84 -0.49
CA PRO A 20 -5.47 6.18 0.61
C PRO A 20 -6.38 5.20 1.35
N GLN A 21 -6.03 3.91 1.33
CA GLN A 21 -6.85 2.87 1.97
C GLN A 21 -6.79 2.97 3.52
N ALA A 22 -5.70 3.49 4.07
CA ALA A 22 -5.52 3.61 5.53
C ALA A 22 -6.49 4.58 6.21
N LEU A 23 -7.18 5.43 5.43
CA LEU A 23 -8.17 6.35 5.99
C LEU A 23 -9.53 5.69 6.25
N ASP A 24 -9.74 4.46 5.77
CA ASP A 24 -10.93 3.67 6.07
C ASP A 24 -11.02 3.36 7.58
N ASN A 25 -12.20 3.56 8.17
CA ASN A 25 -12.41 3.35 9.60
C ASN A 25 -12.26 1.88 10.03
N GLN A 26 -12.34 0.95 9.09
CA GLN A 26 -12.16 -0.50 9.29
C GLN A 26 -10.74 -0.98 8.97
N TRP A 27 -9.85 -0.12 8.46
CA TRP A 27 -8.50 -0.53 8.12
C TRP A 27 -7.69 -0.96 9.35
N VAL A 28 -6.97 -2.08 9.22
CA VAL A 28 -6.05 -2.61 10.22
C VAL A 28 -4.96 -3.45 9.51
N PRO A 29 -3.66 -3.30 9.84
CA PRO A 29 -2.61 -4.15 9.28
C PRO A 29 -2.80 -5.64 9.61
N THR A 30 -2.43 -6.54 8.71
CA THR A 30 -2.61 -8.01 8.85
C THR A 30 -2.11 -8.55 10.19
N LYS A 31 -0.93 -8.10 10.64
CA LYS A 31 -0.34 -8.55 11.91
C LYS A 31 -1.16 -8.10 13.11
N VAL A 32 -1.67 -6.88 13.08
CA VAL A 32 -2.49 -6.31 14.15
C VAL A 32 -3.87 -6.99 14.16
N LEU A 33 -4.47 -7.21 12.99
CA LEU A 33 -5.73 -7.92 12.86
C LEU A 33 -5.67 -9.31 13.52
N LYS A 34 -4.59 -10.07 13.29
CA LYS A 34 -4.35 -11.36 13.95
C LYS A 34 -4.32 -11.22 15.47
N ILE A 35 -3.54 -10.27 15.99
CA ILE A 35 -3.42 -10.02 17.44
C ILE A 35 -4.77 -9.65 18.05
N LEU A 36 -5.52 -8.74 17.42
CA LEU A 36 -6.84 -8.32 17.90
C LEU A 36 -7.83 -9.49 17.95
N THR A 37 -7.84 -10.31 16.90
CA THR A 37 -8.70 -11.50 16.82
C THR A 37 -8.30 -12.55 17.87
N GLU A 38 -7.00 -12.85 18.01
CA GLU A 38 -6.50 -13.86 18.96
C GLU A 38 -6.67 -13.43 20.43
N GLN A 39 -6.60 -12.13 20.71
CA GLN A 39 -6.76 -11.56 22.05
C GLN A 39 -8.20 -11.11 22.35
N GLU A 40 -9.14 -11.29 21.42
CA GLU A 40 -10.54 -10.86 21.57
C GLU A 40 -10.66 -9.37 21.95
N LYS A 41 -9.82 -8.54 21.32
CA LYS A 41 -9.80 -7.09 21.48
C LYS A 41 -10.44 -6.41 20.30
N CYS A 42 -11.11 -5.31 20.56
CA CYS A 42 -11.72 -4.53 19.49
C CYS A 42 -10.70 -3.64 18.78
N LEU A 43 -11.05 -3.12 17.61
CA LEU A 43 -10.19 -2.22 16.84
C LEU A 43 -9.89 -0.92 17.61
N LEU A 44 -10.84 -0.46 18.43
CA LEU A 44 -10.70 0.75 19.22
C LEU A 44 -9.66 0.61 20.34
N ASP A 45 -9.37 -0.61 20.80
CA ASP A 45 -8.34 -0.88 21.82
C ASP A 45 -6.91 -0.79 21.27
N TRP A 46 -6.75 -0.73 19.95
CA TRP A 46 -5.43 -0.65 19.32
C TRP A 46 -4.81 0.74 19.49
N LYS A 47 -3.99 0.91 20.54
CA LYS A 47 -3.25 2.14 20.84
C LYS A 47 -2.39 2.67 19.68
N GLY A 48 -1.86 1.77 18.84
CA GLY A 48 -1.03 2.11 17.69
C GLY A 48 -1.80 2.68 16.49
N ARG A 49 -3.15 2.65 16.51
CA ARG A 49 -4.00 3.04 15.37
C ARG A 49 -3.71 4.45 14.88
N LYS A 50 -3.72 5.42 15.79
CA LYS A 50 -3.48 6.84 15.44
C LYS A 50 -2.14 7.02 14.75
N LYS A 51 -1.08 6.43 15.30
CA LYS A 51 0.28 6.49 14.74
C LYS A 51 0.36 5.86 13.35
N ALA A 52 -0.24 4.67 13.19
CA ALA A 52 -0.25 3.95 11.92
C ALA A 52 -1.01 4.73 10.82
N VAL A 53 -2.23 5.20 11.11
CA VAL A 53 -3.02 6.02 10.16
C VAL A 53 -2.30 7.32 9.84
N LEU A 54 -1.71 8.00 10.83
CA LEU A 54 -0.96 9.24 10.62
C LEU A 54 0.27 9.02 9.74
N SER A 55 1.03 7.95 9.95
CA SER A 55 2.18 7.62 9.10
C SER A 55 1.75 7.42 7.63
N GLU A 56 0.66 6.70 7.39
CA GLU A 56 0.13 6.44 6.05
C GLU A 56 -0.48 7.69 5.41
N TRP A 57 -1.13 8.54 6.20
CA TRP A 57 -1.63 9.83 5.75
C TRP A 57 -0.50 10.77 5.32
N ARG A 58 0.58 10.86 6.10
CA ARG A 58 1.79 11.61 5.73
C ARG A 58 2.46 11.03 4.49
N ARG A 59 2.56 9.70 4.40
CA ARG A 59 3.08 8.98 3.23
C ARG A 59 2.31 9.35 1.96
N SER A 60 0.98 9.38 2.06
CA SER A 60 0.08 9.75 0.95
C SER A 60 0.35 11.18 0.48
N LEU A 61 0.42 12.14 1.40
CA LEU A 61 0.66 13.55 1.08
C LEU A 61 2.08 13.84 0.57
N LEU A 62 3.07 13.04 0.95
CA LEU A 62 4.47 13.24 0.51
C LEU A 62 4.73 12.64 -0.87
N TYR A 63 4.22 11.43 -1.13
CA TYR A 63 4.61 10.67 -2.32
C TYR A 63 3.61 10.74 -3.47
N ALA A 64 2.37 11.19 -3.23
CA ALA A 64 1.42 11.40 -4.31
C ALA A 64 1.39 12.88 -4.75
N PRO A 65 1.30 13.18 -6.06
CA PRO A 65 1.00 14.53 -6.52
C PRO A 65 -0.34 15.02 -5.95
N GLN A 66 -1.33 14.12 -5.85
CA GLN A 66 -2.70 14.40 -5.42
C GLN A 66 -3.29 13.21 -4.67
N VAL A 67 -4.05 13.50 -3.62
CA VAL A 67 -4.66 12.55 -2.69
C VAL A 67 -6.16 12.80 -2.68
N VAL A 68 -6.90 11.88 -3.27
CA VAL A 68 -8.37 11.91 -3.29
C VAL A 68 -8.87 11.26 -2.01
N VAL A 69 -9.60 12.03 -1.21
CA VAL A 69 -10.10 11.59 0.09
C VAL A 69 -11.62 11.47 0.03
N ASN A 70 -12.16 10.32 0.41
CA ASN A 70 -13.59 10.17 0.59
C ASN A 70 -14.08 11.13 1.68
N ARG A 71 -15.15 11.88 1.40
CA ARG A 71 -15.82 12.78 2.35
C ARG A 71 -16.01 12.21 3.76
N ALA A 72 -16.41 10.94 3.87
CA ALA A 72 -16.55 10.28 5.17
C ALA A 72 -15.23 10.26 5.95
N ALA A 73 -14.11 10.02 5.28
CA ALA A 73 -12.79 10.04 5.91
C ALA A 73 -12.34 11.46 6.28
N LEU A 74 -12.60 12.47 5.43
CA LEU A 74 -12.27 13.87 5.74
C LEU A 74 -12.88 14.29 7.07
N ILE A 75 -14.14 13.92 7.32
CA ILE A 75 -14.87 14.47 8.46
C ILE A 75 -14.88 13.54 9.69
N ASN A 76 -14.77 12.22 9.50
CA ASN A 76 -14.82 11.27 10.62
C ASN A 76 -13.46 10.72 11.05
N ASN A 77 -12.43 10.71 10.19
CA ASN A 77 -11.14 10.15 10.56
C ASN A 77 -10.40 11.09 11.51
N ALA A 78 -10.21 10.65 12.77
CA ALA A 78 -9.61 11.48 13.81
C ALA A 78 -8.22 12.03 13.44
N VAL A 79 -7.43 11.33 12.63
CA VAL A 79 -6.13 11.84 12.18
C VAL A 79 -6.32 13.04 11.25
N VAL A 80 -7.21 12.93 10.28
CA VAL A 80 -7.48 13.99 9.30
C VAL A 80 -8.17 15.19 9.96
N VAL A 81 -9.14 14.94 10.85
CA VAL A 81 -9.85 15.99 11.60
C VAL A 81 -8.90 16.83 12.47
N ASN A 82 -7.92 16.18 13.11
CA ASN A 82 -6.92 16.89 13.91
C ASN A 82 -5.98 17.74 13.04
N ASP A 83 -5.79 17.37 11.77
CA ASP A 83 -4.89 18.03 10.84
C ASP A 83 -5.43 19.32 10.26
N TYR A 84 -6.74 19.55 10.30
CA TYR A 84 -7.32 20.85 9.96
C TYR A 84 -7.80 21.65 11.19
N SER A 85 -7.35 21.25 12.38
CA SER A 85 -7.60 21.97 13.63
C SER A 85 -6.33 22.71 14.11
N GLY A 86 -6.51 23.77 14.90
CA GLY A 86 -5.40 24.49 15.53
C GLY A 86 -4.37 25.05 14.53
N GLU A 87 -3.08 24.94 14.87
CA GLU A 87 -1.97 25.48 14.06
C GLU A 87 -1.83 24.82 12.68
N ASN A 88 -2.30 23.57 12.53
CA ASN A 88 -2.25 22.86 11.24
C ASN A 88 -3.32 23.33 10.25
N LYS A 89 -4.37 24.05 10.70
CA LYS A 89 -5.48 24.50 9.85
C LYS A 89 -4.99 25.18 8.57
N LYS A 90 -4.08 26.15 8.70
CA LYS A 90 -3.54 26.90 7.54
C LYS A 90 -2.78 26.01 6.56
N HIS A 91 -2.01 25.06 7.06
CA HIS A 91 -1.30 24.10 6.20
C HIS A 91 -2.26 23.15 5.50
N PHE A 92 -3.34 22.74 6.17
CA PHE A 92 -4.38 21.94 5.52
C PHE A 92 -5.10 22.73 4.43
N GLN A 93 -5.44 23.99 4.68
CA GLN A 93 -6.02 24.89 3.68
C GLN A 93 -5.08 25.06 2.48
N GLU A 94 -3.78 25.27 2.70
CA GLU A 94 -2.80 25.33 1.61
C GLU A 94 -2.78 24.03 0.79
N LEU A 95 -2.90 22.86 1.41
CA LEU A 95 -2.95 21.58 0.68
C LEU A 95 -4.24 21.42 -0.15
N LEU A 96 -5.36 22.00 0.27
CA LEU A 96 -6.59 22.09 -0.51
C LEU A 96 -6.44 23.10 -1.67
N GLU A 97 -5.89 24.28 -1.39
CA GLU A 97 -5.60 25.35 -2.37
C GLU A 97 -4.64 24.89 -3.46
N ARG A 98 -3.70 24.02 -3.12
CA ARG A 98 -2.75 23.41 -4.06
C ARG A 98 -3.28 22.13 -4.72
N ARG A 99 -4.51 21.71 -4.40
CA ARG A 99 -5.20 20.52 -4.93
C ARG A 99 -4.42 19.25 -4.64
N VAL A 100 -3.61 19.27 -3.58
CA VAL A 100 -2.93 18.10 -3.05
C VAL A 100 -3.95 17.20 -2.38
N ILE A 101 -4.89 17.79 -1.63
CA ILE A 101 -6.05 17.09 -1.10
C ILE A 101 -7.25 17.46 -1.98
N VAL A 102 -7.96 16.44 -2.46
CA VAL A 102 -9.18 16.60 -3.25
C VAL A 102 -10.30 15.82 -2.58
N ASP A 103 -11.41 16.50 -2.29
CA ASP A 103 -12.59 15.90 -1.68
C ASP A 103 -13.39 15.11 -2.74
N TYR A 104 -13.62 13.83 -2.50
CA TYR A 104 -14.52 13.02 -3.32
C TYR A 104 -15.95 13.10 -2.79
N LEU A 105 -16.84 13.63 -3.63
CA LEU A 105 -18.28 13.70 -3.36
C LEU A 105 -18.99 12.54 -4.04
N LEU A 106 -19.62 11.67 -3.25
CA LEU A 106 -20.31 10.50 -3.77
C LEU A 106 -21.69 10.88 -4.28
N THR A 107 -22.55 11.35 -3.37
CA THR A 107 -23.93 11.78 -3.64
C THR A 107 -24.14 13.27 -3.36
N GLU A 108 -23.12 13.92 -2.79
CA GLU A 108 -23.16 15.33 -2.44
C GLU A 108 -22.90 16.20 -3.68
N GLU A 109 -23.66 17.29 -3.81
CA GLU A 109 -23.53 18.26 -4.90
C GLU A 109 -22.47 19.33 -4.62
N SER A 110 -22.14 19.55 -3.34
CA SER A 110 -21.23 20.62 -2.90
C SER A 110 -20.48 20.23 -1.63
N PRO A 111 -19.32 20.87 -1.36
CA PRO A 111 -18.57 20.58 -0.18
C PRO A 111 -19.24 21.05 1.12
N GLU A 112 -20.15 22.01 1.08
CA GLU A 112 -20.98 22.42 2.23
C GLU A 112 -22.27 21.59 2.42
N GLN A 113 -22.55 20.60 1.56
CA GLN A 113 -23.68 19.71 1.78
C GLN A 113 -23.38 18.72 2.90
N ARG A 114 -24.23 18.72 3.94
CA ARG A 114 -24.09 17.80 5.06
C ARG A 114 -24.26 16.35 4.59
N PRO A 115 -23.34 15.43 4.96
CA PRO A 115 -23.48 14.02 4.60
C PRO A 115 -24.72 13.37 5.23
N SER A 116 -25.19 12.28 4.62
CA SER A 116 -26.36 11.52 5.10
C SER A 116 -26.05 10.55 6.26
N PHE A 117 -24.77 10.28 6.53
CA PHE A 117 -24.35 9.44 7.64
C PHE A 117 -24.31 10.22 8.96
N ASP A 118 -24.35 9.51 10.09
CA ASP A 118 -24.30 10.10 11.41
C ASP A 118 -22.97 10.81 11.66
N ILE A 119 -23.05 12.10 12.01
CA ILE A 119 -21.92 13.00 12.19
C ILE A 119 -22.27 14.03 13.26
N SER A 120 -21.36 14.24 14.22
CA SER A 120 -21.55 15.26 15.24
C SER A 120 -21.48 16.67 14.65
N ASP A 121 -22.31 17.57 15.18
CA ASP A 121 -22.33 18.98 14.75
C ASP A 121 -20.96 19.64 14.87
N GLU A 122 -20.22 19.32 15.92
CA GLU A 122 -18.86 19.83 16.11
C GLU A 122 -17.93 19.47 14.95
N LYS A 123 -17.89 18.20 14.52
CA LYS A 123 -17.04 17.78 13.40
C LYS A 123 -17.47 18.44 12.10
N TRP A 124 -18.77 18.57 11.91
CA TRP A 124 -19.34 19.23 10.74
C TRP A 124 -19.00 20.72 10.68
N PHE A 125 -19.17 21.45 11.78
CA PHE A 125 -18.82 22.87 11.86
C PHE A 125 -17.33 23.10 11.64
N ARG A 126 -16.46 22.25 12.19
CA ARG A 126 -15.01 22.34 11.94
C ARG A 126 -14.68 22.19 10.45
N TRP A 127 -15.34 21.28 9.75
CA TRP A 127 -15.15 21.14 8.31
C TRP A 127 -15.59 22.40 7.56
N LEU A 128 -16.78 22.92 7.86
CA LEU A 128 -17.29 24.17 7.26
C LEU A 128 -16.32 25.34 7.49
N GLU A 129 -15.76 25.46 8.71
CA GLU A 129 -14.80 26.50 9.06
C GLU A 129 -13.48 26.42 8.28
N VAL A 130 -13.12 25.23 7.80
CA VAL A 130 -11.94 25.02 6.96
C VAL A 130 -12.24 25.42 5.53
N ILE A 131 -13.40 25.04 4.98
CA ILE A 131 -13.70 25.27 3.56
C ILE A 131 -14.27 26.66 3.26
N GLN A 132 -14.74 27.40 4.26
CA GLN A 132 -15.41 28.70 4.07
C GLN A 132 -14.56 29.71 3.27
N ASP A 133 -13.27 29.80 3.57
CA ASP A 133 -12.33 30.75 2.95
C ASP A 133 -11.23 30.04 2.14
N THR A 134 -11.45 28.79 1.76
CA THR A 134 -10.46 27.97 1.05
C THR A 134 -10.96 27.69 -0.35
N ASP A 135 -10.22 28.15 -1.35
CA ASP A 135 -10.47 27.72 -2.72
C ASP A 135 -10.08 26.24 -2.82
N LEU A 136 -11.04 25.33 -2.95
CA LEU A 136 -10.82 23.88 -2.99
C LEU A 136 -11.31 23.26 -4.28
N ALA A 137 -10.85 22.04 -4.56
CA ALA A 137 -11.37 21.21 -5.63
C ALA A 137 -12.11 20.00 -5.06
N CYS A 138 -13.24 19.68 -5.69
CA CYS A 138 -13.98 18.44 -5.44
C CYS A 138 -13.96 17.59 -6.70
N VAL A 139 -13.88 16.27 -6.54
CA VAL A 139 -13.94 15.33 -7.65
C VAL A 139 -15.16 14.43 -7.56
N ARG A 140 -15.74 14.15 -8.72
CA ARG A 140 -16.80 13.17 -8.93
C ARG A 140 -16.49 12.31 -10.14
N LEU A 141 -17.14 11.16 -10.24
CA LEU A 141 -17.11 10.36 -11.45
C LEU A 141 -17.86 11.09 -12.56
N ASP A 142 -19.11 11.46 -12.29
CA ASP A 142 -19.90 12.38 -13.10
C ASP A 142 -20.58 13.47 -12.23
N TRP A 143 -20.64 14.69 -12.75
CA TRP A 143 -21.40 15.80 -12.15
C TRP A 143 -22.87 15.82 -12.61
N GLY A 144 -23.22 15.09 -13.67
CA GLY A 144 -24.55 15.05 -14.28
C GLY A 144 -25.49 13.97 -13.72
N ASN A 145 -25.04 12.72 -13.56
CA ASN A 145 -25.88 11.62 -13.09
C ASN A 145 -25.19 10.76 -12.01
N GLN A 146 -25.60 10.97 -10.75
CA GLN A 146 -24.89 10.50 -9.56
C GLN A 146 -25.34 9.11 -9.08
N ASP A 147 -26.61 8.76 -9.32
CA ASP A 147 -27.19 7.50 -8.85
C ASP A 147 -26.60 6.29 -9.56
N ASP A 148 -26.17 6.46 -10.81
CA ASP A 148 -25.58 5.38 -11.60
C ASP A 148 -24.12 5.10 -11.19
N ASP A 149 -23.38 6.10 -10.75
CA ASP A 149 -21.99 5.97 -10.31
C ASP A 149 -21.86 5.09 -9.06
N PHE A 150 -22.69 5.34 -8.04
CA PHE A 150 -22.70 4.52 -6.83
C PHE A 150 -23.14 3.08 -7.12
N LYS A 151 -24.16 2.90 -7.98
CA LYS A 151 -24.61 1.58 -8.42
C LYS A 151 -23.50 0.84 -9.15
N ASN A 152 -22.75 1.51 -10.02
CA ASN A 152 -21.63 0.92 -10.77
C ASN A 152 -20.50 0.46 -9.85
N ILE A 153 -20.03 1.32 -8.92
CA ILE A 153 -19.02 0.94 -7.91
C ILE A 153 -19.51 -0.25 -7.07
N SER A 154 -20.77 -0.23 -6.65
CA SER A 154 -21.36 -1.29 -5.81
C SER A 154 -21.53 -2.61 -6.58
N ALA A 155 -21.91 -2.56 -7.87
CA ALA A 155 -22.02 -3.72 -8.73
C ALA A 155 -20.66 -4.41 -8.92
N VAL A 156 -19.59 -3.63 -9.02
CA VAL A 156 -18.20 -4.10 -9.16
C VAL A 156 -17.71 -4.81 -7.89
N PHE A 157 -18.11 -4.36 -6.70
CA PHE A 157 -17.91 -5.10 -5.44
C PHE A 157 -18.73 -6.39 -5.43
N HIS A 158 -20.04 -6.26 -5.67
CA HIS A 158 -21.01 -7.35 -5.63
C HIS A 158 -20.63 -8.52 -6.53
N GLY A 159 -20.33 -8.27 -7.80
CA GLY A 159 -19.94 -9.31 -8.76
C GLY A 159 -18.63 -10.00 -8.40
N TYR A 160 -17.69 -9.30 -7.76
CA TYR A 160 -16.46 -9.92 -7.26
C TYR A 160 -16.75 -10.92 -6.14
N ILE A 161 -17.62 -10.57 -5.18
CA ILE A 161 -17.99 -11.45 -4.07
C ILE A 161 -18.77 -12.67 -4.56
N GLN A 162 -19.71 -12.50 -5.50
CA GLN A 162 -20.46 -13.61 -6.09
C GLN A 162 -19.59 -14.61 -6.85
N SER A 163 -18.46 -14.16 -7.40
CA SER A 163 -17.52 -15.01 -8.14
C SER A 163 -16.43 -15.65 -7.28
N LEU A 164 -16.49 -15.55 -5.94
CA LEU A 164 -15.53 -16.20 -5.03
C LEU A 164 -15.56 -17.73 -5.10
N ASN A 165 -16.61 -18.31 -5.68
CA ASN A 165 -16.75 -19.75 -5.92
C ASN A 165 -16.01 -20.26 -7.18
N MET A 166 -15.45 -19.36 -8.01
CA MET A 166 -14.79 -19.75 -9.26
C MET A 166 -13.45 -20.45 -8.98
N PRO A 167 -13.12 -21.58 -9.66
CA PRO A 167 -11.93 -22.37 -9.35
C PRO A 167 -10.61 -21.61 -9.42
N ASP A 168 -10.43 -20.79 -10.45
CA ASP A 168 -9.23 -19.96 -10.66
C ASP A 168 -9.07 -18.93 -9.54
N LYS A 169 -10.16 -18.31 -9.09
CA LYS A 169 -10.15 -17.35 -7.99
C LYS A 169 -9.84 -18.02 -6.65
N ILE A 170 -10.41 -19.20 -6.40
CA ILE A 170 -10.12 -19.99 -5.19
C ILE A 170 -8.63 -20.34 -5.13
N GLU A 171 -8.05 -20.82 -6.23
CA GLU A 171 -6.64 -21.17 -6.30
C GLU A 171 -5.73 -19.96 -6.08
N HIS A 172 -6.06 -18.84 -6.72
CA HIS A 172 -5.32 -17.59 -6.56
C HIS A 172 -5.34 -17.09 -5.11
N LEU A 173 -6.53 -16.99 -4.51
CA LEU A 173 -6.68 -16.54 -3.11
C LEU A 173 -6.00 -17.50 -2.13
N THR A 174 -6.09 -18.81 -2.37
CA THR A 174 -5.38 -19.82 -1.57
C THR A 174 -3.87 -19.58 -1.56
N SER A 175 -3.31 -19.23 -2.71
CA SER A 175 -1.89 -18.88 -2.86
C SER A 175 -1.55 -17.54 -2.22
N ALA A 176 -2.31 -16.49 -2.53
CA ALA A 176 -2.08 -15.12 -2.06
C ALA A 176 -2.11 -15.03 -0.52
N PHE A 177 -3.08 -15.69 0.12
CA PHE A 177 -3.24 -15.71 1.57
C PHE A 177 -2.46 -16.86 2.25
N ARG A 178 -1.62 -17.59 1.49
CA ARG A 178 -0.72 -18.65 1.97
C ARG A 178 -1.44 -19.71 2.79
N ILE A 179 -2.62 -20.13 2.34
CA ILE A 179 -3.44 -21.11 3.05
C ILE A 179 -2.73 -22.48 3.09
N PRO A 180 -2.52 -23.07 4.29
CA PRO A 180 -1.85 -24.36 4.42
C PRO A 180 -2.57 -25.46 3.64
N LYS A 181 -1.81 -26.39 3.03
CA LYS A 181 -2.37 -27.49 2.21
C LYS A 181 -3.51 -28.24 2.89
N LYS A 182 -3.39 -28.49 4.20
CA LYS A 182 -4.40 -29.19 5.01
C LYS A 182 -5.73 -28.42 5.17
N ARG A 183 -5.73 -27.09 4.99
CA ARG A 183 -6.90 -26.22 5.18
C ARG A 183 -7.47 -25.67 3.87
N ARG A 184 -6.94 -26.10 2.71
CA ARG A 184 -7.36 -25.56 1.40
C ARG A 184 -8.81 -25.88 1.07
N GLU A 185 -9.26 -27.10 1.34
CA GLU A 185 -10.66 -27.49 1.11
C GLU A 185 -11.63 -26.75 2.05
N ASP A 186 -11.23 -26.52 3.30
CA ASP A 186 -12.03 -25.71 4.23
C ASP A 186 -12.16 -24.27 3.74
N PHE A 187 -11.06 -23.68 3.27
CA PHE A 187 -11.06 -22.33 2.72
C PHE A 187 -11.90 -22.24 1.45
N ARG A 188 -11.78 -23.23 0.55
CA ARG A 188 -12.61 -23.36 -0.64
C ARG A 188 -14.10 -23.39 -0.29
N ARG A 189 -14.51 -24.25 0.65
CA ARG A 189 -15.91 -24.32 1.12
C ARG A 189 -16.37 -22.98 1.67
N ARG A 190 -15.51 -22.31 2.44
CA ARG A 190 -15.81 -20.99 3.00
C ARG A 190 -16.03 -19.91 1.93
N LEU A 191 -15.22 -19.89 0.88
CA LEU A 191 -15.42 -18.96 -0.24
C LEU A 191 -16.72 -19.24 -1.01
N ILE A 192 -17.08 -20.52 -1.17
CA ILE A 192 -18.37 -20.92 -1.75
C ILE A 192 -19.53 -20.44 -0.88
N GLU A 193 -19.46 -20.61 0.45
CA GLU A 193 -20.48 -20.10 1.38
C GLU A 193 -20.67 -18.60 1.27
N VAL A 194 -19.57 -17.84 1.15
CA VAL A 194 -19.61 -16.37 0.98
C VAL A 194 -20.30 -16.01 -0.35
N ALA A 195 -19.95 -16.69 -1.44
CA ALA A 195 -20.59 -16.48 -2.73
C ALA A 195 -22.10 -16.81 -2.69
N SER A 196 -22.48 -17.93 -2.09
CA SER A 196 -23.89 -18.31 -1.91
C SER A 196 -24.66 -17.27 -1.10
N TYR A 197 -24.10 -16.79 0.02
CA TYR A 197 -24.73 -15.74 0.81
C TYR A 197 -24.90 -14.43 0.01
N ALA A 198 -23.93 -14.10 -0.85
CA ALA A 198 -24.04 -12.97 -1.76
C ALA A 198 -25.15 -13.15 -2.82
N PHE A 199 -25.37 -14.38 -3.32
CA PHE A 199 -26.51 -14.69 -4.19
C PHE A 199 -27.85 -14.59 -3.45
N ASP A 200 -27.92 -15.01 -2.19
CA ASP A 200 -29.13 -14.90 -1.37
C ASP A 200 -29.54 -13.44 -1.12
N ILE A 201 -28.56 -12.54 -0.94
CA ILE A 201 -28.81 -11.09 -0.86
C ILE A 201 -29.32 -10.57 -2.21
N ALA A 202 -28.69 -10.98 -3.32
CA ALA A 202 -29.06 -10.56 -4.67
C ALA A 202 -30.48 -10.98 -5.05
N SER A 203 -30.90 -12.20 -4.68
CA SER A 203 -32.24 -12.73 -4.97
C SER A 203 -33.36 -11.94 -4.29
N GLN A 204 -33.03 -11.18 -3.23
CA GLN A 204 -33.93 -10.25 -2.55
C GLN A 204 -33.95 -8.85 -3.19
N GLY A 205 -33.29 -8.65 -4.34
CA GLY A 205 -33.18 -7.36 -5.00
C GLY A 205 -32.24 -6.37 -4.30
N LYS A 206 -31.36 -6.84 -3.40
CA LYS A 206 -30.40 -6.01 -2.65
C LYS A 206 -28.99 -6.18 -3.19
N THR A 207 -28.16 -5.15 -3.03
CA THR A 207 -26.73 -5.21 -3.32
C THR A 207 -25.96 -5.64 -2.08
N VAL A 208 -24.93 -6.46 -2.29
CA VAL A 208 -24.03 -6.90 -1.20
C VAL A 208 -23.15 -5.74 -0.78
N VAL A 209 -23.17 -5.40 0.51
CA VAL A 209 -22.31 -4.38 1.12
C VAL A 209 -21.33 -5.01 2.10
N ARG A 210 -20.16 -4.38 2.27
CA ARG A 210 -19.07 -4.90 3.14
C ARG A 210 -19.55 -5.21 4.56
N ASN A 211 -20.35 -4.34 5.16
CA ASN A 211 -20.80 -4.50 6.56
C ASN A 211 -21.69 -5.74 6.76
N GLU A 212 -22.48 -6.14 5.76
CA GLU A 212 -23.27 -7.38 5.82
C GLU A 212 -22.37 -8.62 5.81
N LEU A 213 -21.31 -8.60 4.99
CA LEU A 213 -20.31 -9.66 4.98
C LEU A 213 -19.53 -9.72 6.31
N TYR A 214 -19.23 -8.58 6.91
CA TYR A 214 -18.58 -8.52 8.22
C TYR A 214 -19.43 -9.13 9.31
N LYS A 215 -20.70 -8.73 9.40
CA LYS A 215 -21.66 -9.29 10.33
C LYS A 215 -21.74 -10.81 10.22
N LYS A 216 -21.80 -11.34 8.99
CA LYS A 216 -21.95 -12.79 8.77
C LYS A 216 -20.66 -13.57 9.02
N PHE A 217 -19.50 -13.08 8.56
CA PHE A 217 -18.30 -13.91 8.41
C PHE A 217 -17.08 -13.45 9.21
N VAL A 218 -17.09 -12.24 9.78
CA VAL A 218 -15.88 -11.62 10.36
C VAL A 218 -16.06 -11.20 11.81
N CYS A 219 -17.09 -10.41 12.11
CA CYS A 219 -17.26 -9.80 13.43
C CYS A 219 -18.05 -10.71 14.37
N GLU A 220 -17.87 -10.53 15.68
CA GLU A 220 -18.66 -11.21 16.70
C GLU A 220 -20.15 -10.85 16.59
N ASP A 221 -21.02 -11.83 16.76
CA ASP A 221 -22.46 -11.61 16.64
C ASP A 221 -22.97 -10.65 17.73
N GLY A 222 -23.83 -9.70 17.36
CA GLY A 222 -24.40 -8.71 18.28
C GLY A 222 -23.52 -7.49 18.56
N THR A 223 -22.28 -7.46 18.08
CA THR A 223 -21.38 -6.29 18.19
C THR A 223 -21.63 -5.28 17.08
N ARG A 224 -21.21 -4.02 17.29
CA ARG A 224 -21.20 -3.01 16.23
C ARG A 224 -19.97 -3.24 15.35
N ILE A 225 -20.17 -3.26 14.04
CA ILE A 225 -19.09 -3.43 13.07
C ILE A 225 -18.01 -2.34 13.21
N ASP A 226 -18.40 -1.12 13.57
CA ASP A 226 -17.49 0.01 13.77
C ASP A 226 -16.55 -0.14 14.98
N ASP A 227 -16.91 -0.98 15.95
CA ASP A 227 -16.06 -1.25 17.11
C ASP A 227 -14.91 -2.22 16.74
N GLY A 228 -15.15 -3.08 15.74
CA GLY A 228 -14.14 -4.00 15.21
C GLY A 228 -13.81 -5.16 16.14
N TYR A 229 -14.82 -5.76 16.78
CA TYR A 229 -14.71 -7.06 17.45
C TYR A 229 -14.67 -8.18 16.39
N TYR A 230 -13.53 -8.84 16.24
CA TYR A 230 -13.32 -9.89 15.24
C TYR A 230 -13.44 -11.27 15.88
N ASP A 231 -14.28 -12.11 15.30
CA ASP A 231 -14.62 -13.42 15.85
C ASP A 231 -13.52 -14.45 15.49
N LYS A 232 -12.82 -14.95 16.53
CA LYS A 232 -11.77 -15.96 16.38
C LYS A 232 -12.30 -17.33 15.97
N ASP A 233 -13.56 -17.62 16.27
CA ASP A 233 -14.20 -18.91 16.04
C ASP A 233 -14.81 -18.99 14.63
N LYS A 234 -15.07 -17.84 13.98
CA LYS A 234 -15.45 -17.79 12.56
C LYS A 234 -14.29 -18.24 11.66
N PRO A 235 -14.44 -19.36 10.92
CA PRO A 235 -13.36 -19.87 10.08
C PRO A 235 -12.93 -18.85 9.03
N PHE A 236 -11.63 -18.56 9.01
CA PHE A 236 -10.98 -17.65 8.07
C PHE A 236 -11.45 -16.19 8.14
N ALA A 237 -12.00 -15.74 9.28
CA ALA A 237 -12.47 -14.37 9.48
C ALA A 237 -11.42 -13.31 9.07
N ILE A 238 -10.15 -13.53 9.44
CA ILE A 238 -9.02 -12.65 9.11
C ILE A 238 -8.85 -12.52 7.59
N GLN A 239 -8.75 -13.65 6.88
CA GLN A 239 -8.55 -13.64 5.42
C GLN A 239 -9.76 -13.06 4.69
N LEU A 240 -10.97 -13.39 5.13
CA LEU A 240 -12.20 -12.86 4.54
C LEU A 240 -12.29 -11.35 4.73
N LYS A 241 -11.96 -10.84 5.93
CA LYS A 241 -11.88 -9.40 6.18
C LYS A 241 -10.93 -8.72 5.20
N GLU A 242 -9.72 -9.25 5.06
CA GLU A 242 -8.72 -8.71 4.14
C GLU A 242 -9.18 -8.72 2.68
N ILE A 243 -9.84 -9.79 2.23
CA ILE A 243 -10.42 -9.87 0.87
C ILE A 243 -11.49 -8.80 0.68
N PHE A 244 -12.40 -8.65 1.66
CA PHE A 244 -13.51 -7.70 1.57
C PHE A 244 -13.01 -6.25 1.61
N ASP A 245 -12.08 -5.93 2.51
CA ASP A 245 -11.46 -4.61 2.58
C ASP A 245 -10.69 -4.28 1.31
N LEU A 246 -9.84 -5.19 0.84
CA LEU A 246 -9.04 -4.94 -0.34
C LEU A 246 -9.95 -4.72 -1.55
N ARG A 247 -10.99 -5.55 -1.73
CA ARG A 247 -11.93 -5.36 -2.84
C ARG A 247 -12.70 -4.05 -2.73
N TYR A 248 -13.18 -3.71 -1.54
CA TYR A 248 -13.94 -2.48 -1.31
C TYR A 248 -13.09 -1.24 -1.61
N THR A 249 -11.87 -1.20 -1.10
CA THR A 249 -11.00 -0.02 -1.13
C THR A 249 -10.35 0.23 -2.48
N VAL A 250 -10.31 -0.75 -3.40
CA VAL A 250 -9.80 -0.52 -4.77
C VAL A 250 -10.87 -0.02 -5.76
N ASN A 251 -12.16 -0.11 -5.42
CA ASN A 251 -13.22 0.21 -6.38
C ASN A 251 -13.30 1.70 -6.75
N LEU A 252 -13.20 2.59 -5.75
CA LEU A 252 -13.19 4.04 -6.01
C LEU A 252 -11.99 4.47 -6.86
N PRO A 253 -10.73 4.13 -6.53
CA PRO A 253 -9.61 4.48 -7.39
C PRO A 253 -9.75 3.88 -8.79
N ASP A 254 -10.24 2.64 -8.92
CA ASP A 254 -10.50 2.03 -10.23
C ASP A 254 -11.50 2.83 -11.07
N ALA A 255 -12.60 3.28 -10.45
CA ALA A 255 -13.62 4.08 -11.12
C ALA A 255 -13.09 5.46 -11.54
N LEU A 256 -12.18 6.04 -10.74
CA LEU A 256 -11.49 7.28 -11.07
C LEU A 256 -10.36 7.08 -12.11
N GLY A 257 -10.05 5.84 -12.51
CA GLY A 257 -8.87 5.53 -13.32
C GLY A 257 -7.57 5.95 -12.63
N ARG A 258 -7.51 5.80 -11.31
CA ARG A 258 -6.39 6.18 -10.43
C ARG A 258 -6.03 5.01 -9.51
N TYR A 259 -5.09 5.24 -8.61
CA TYR A 259 -4.46 4.16 -7.85
C TYR A 259 -4.95 4.08 -6.41
N ALA A 260 -5.19 2.87 -5.94
CA ALA A 260 -5.31 2.62 -4.51
C ALA A 260 -3.91 2.75 -3.89
N PHE A 261 -3.82 3.41 -2.74
CA PHE A 261 -2.59 3.49 -1.96
C PHE A 261 -2.70 2.51 -0.77
N THR A 262 -2.21 1.29 -0.99
CA THR A 262 -2.09 0.20 -0.04
C THR A 262 -1.10 0.48 1.10
N PRO A 263 -1.59 0.58 2.35
CA PRO A 263 -0.73 0.84 3.50
C PRO A 263 0.14 -0.35 3.90
N LYS A 264 1.27 -0.04 4.56
CA LYS A 264 2.24 -1.06 4.96
C LYS A 264 1.60 -2.14 5.81
N GLY A 265 1.91 -3.39 5.48
CA GLY A 265 1.42 -4.56 6.21
C GLY A 265 -0.04 -4.93 5.89
N SER A 266 -0.57 -4.44 4.78
CA SER A 266 -1.84 -4.90 4.19
C SER A 266 -1.57 -5.68 2.90
N PRO A 267 -2.47 -6.59 2.48
CA PRO A 267 -2.38 -7.23 1.17
C PRO A 267 -2.51 -6.20 0.04
N ASP A 268 -1.68 -6.32 -0.99
CA ASP A 268 -1.78 -5.47 -2.18
C ASP A 268 -2.82 -5.99 -3.18
N ARG A 269 -3.17 -5.16 -4.17
CA ARG A 269 -4.18 -5.47 -5.20
C ARG A 269 -3.97 -6.82 -5.86
N THR A 270 -2.74 -7.26 -6.08
CA THR A 270 -2.46 -8.53 -6.75
C THR A 270 -3.06 -9.72 -6.00
N ALA A 271 -3.34 -9.60 -4.69
CA ALA A 271 -4.03 -10.62 -3.93
C ALA A 271 -5.47 -10.89 -4.42
N LEU A 272 -6.14 -9.93 -5.07
CA LEU A 272 -7.52 -10.12 -5.57
C LEU A 272 -7.60 -11.05 -6.80
N GLY A 273 -6.51 -11.19 -7.55
CA GLY A 273 -6.44 -12.04 -8.74
C GLY A 273 -7.29 -11.55 -9.92
N ASP A 274 -7.85 -10.34 -9.83
CA ASP A 274 -8.59 -9.68 -10.91
C ASP A 274 -7.66 -9.26 -12.06
N VAL A 275 -6.43 -8.88 -11.72
CA VAL A 275 -5.34 -8.67 -12.69
C VAL A 275 -4.31 -9.79 -12.56
N ASN A 276 -4.48 -10.85 -13.33
CA ASN A 276 -3.53 -11.96 -13.42
C ASN A 276 -3.06 -12.14 -14.88
N GLN A 277 -1.94 -12.87 -15.07
CA GLN A 277 -1.33 -13.05 -16.39
C GLN A 277 -2.29 -13.69 -17.40
N TYR A 278 -3.22 -14.52 -16.95
CA TYR A 278 -4.25 -15.15 -17.79
C TYR A 278 -5.31 -14.13 -18.23
N ASN A 279 -5.80 -13.29 -17.31
CA ASN A 279 -6.75 -12.21 -17.62
C ASN A 279 -6.13 -11.19 -18.58
N LEU A 280 -4.87 -10.82 -18.38
CA LEU A 280 -4.15 -9.93 -19.30
C LEU A 280 -4.02 -10.52 -20.71
N GLN A 281 -3.72 -11.82 -20.80
CA GLN A 281 -3.71 -12.52 -22.08
C GLN A 281 -5.09 -12.55 -22.74
N ASN A 282 -6.16 -12.70 -21.95
CA ASN A 282 -7.52 -12.66 -22.47
C ASN A 282 -7.91 -11.26 -22.95
N LEU A 283 -7.55 -10.20 -22.21
CA LEU A 283 -7.77 -8.82 -22.66
C LEU A 283 -7.10 -8.53 -24.01
N LEU A 284 -5.88 -9.04 -24.22
CA LEU A 284 -5.20 -8.92 -25.51
C LEU A 284 -5.89 -9.74 -26.61
N LYS A 285 -6.33 -10.97 -26.32
CA LYS A 285 -7.07 -11.82 -27.28
C LYS A 285 -8.41 -11.19 -27.68
N ASP A 286 -9.06 -10.52 -26.75
CA ASP A 286 -10.35 -9.84 -26.96
C ASP A 286 -10.17 -8.42 -27.55
N ASN A 287 -8.95 -8.04 -27.95
CA ASN A 287 -8.60 -6.73 -28.50
C ASN A 287 -8.92 -5.55 -27.56
N ARG A 288 -8.93 -5.78 -26.25
CA ARG A 288 -9.19 -4.78 -25.18
C ARG A 288 -7.90 -4.12 -24.72
N VAL A 289 -7.18 -3.51 -25.66
CA VAL A 289 -5.82 -2.97 -25.43
C VAL A 289 -5.79 -1.88 -24.36
N ALA A 290 -6.78 -0.97 -24.33
CA ALA A 290 -6.85 0.10 -23.33
C ALA A 290 -6.94 -0.47 -21.89
N GLU A 291 -7.75 -1.50 -21.70
CA GLU A 291 -7.94 -2.15 -20.40
C GLU A 291 -6.72 -2.97 -19.97
N PHE A 292 -6.01 -3.56 -20.95
CA PHE A 292 -4.73 -4.21 -20.71
C PHE A 292 -3.69 -3.21 -20.19
N ILE A 293 -3.53 -2.06 -20.87
CA ILE A 293 -2.58 -1.02 -20.47
C ILE A 293 -2.91 -0.46 -19.08
N GLU A 294 -4.19 -0.24 -18.81
CA GLU A 294 -4.65 0.25 -17.52
C GLU A 294 -4.38 -0.77 -16.39
N SER A 295 -4.64 -2.05 -16.65
CA SER A 295 -4.31 -3.13 -15.73
C SER A 295 -2.80 -3.22 -15.44
N LEU A 296 -1.97 -3.01 -16.47
CA LEU A 296 -0.51 -2.99 -16.36
C LEU A 296 -0.03 -1.84 -15.45
N ARG A 297 -0.54 -0.61 -15.69
CA ARG A 297 -0.26 0.56 -14.86
C ARG A 297 -0.57 0.30 -13.40
N ARG A 298 -1.73 -0.29 -13.10
CA ARG A 298 -2.17 -0.58 -11.72
C ARG A 298 -1.25 -1.58 -11.02
N MET A 299 -0.81 -2.64 -11.70
CA MET A 299 0.14 -3.59 -11.13
C MET A 299 1.52 -2.96 -10.86
N GLN A 300 1.99 -2.15 -11.81
CA GLN A 300 3.27 -1.45 -11.70
C GLN A 300 3.25 -0.46 -10.53
N PHE A 301 2.18 0.33 -10.43
CA PHE A 301 1.99 1.25 -9.31
C PHE A 301 1.97 0.52 -7.97
N ALA A 302 1.21 -0.58 -7.85
CA ALA A 302 1.16 -1.39 -6.62
C ALA A 302 2.55 -1.94 -6.22
N THR A 303 3.40 -2.26 -7.21
CA THR A 303 4.78 -2.72 -6.99
C THR A 303 5.65 -1.59 -6.45
N ILE A 304 5.56 -0.40 -7.04
CA ILE A 304 6.32 0.79 -6.59
C ILE A 304 5.89 1.16 -5.18
N GLU A 305 4.58 1.20 -4.91
CA GLU A 305 4.05 1.64 -3.63
C GLU A 305 4.63 0.88 -2.43
N GLN A 306 4.77 -0.44 -2.53
CA GLN A 306 5.36 -1.24 -1.46
C GLN A 306 6.79 -0.80 -1.11
N ALA A 307 7.51 -0.25 -2.08
CA ALA A 307 8.83 0.30 -1.92
C ALA A 307 8.80 1.77 -1.40
N LEU A 308 7.67 2.47 -1.55
CA LEU A 308 7.47 3.85 -1.08
C LEU A 308 7.13 3.92 0.41
N TYR A 309 8.05 3.49 1.30
CA TYR A 309 7.84 3.59 2.74
C TYR A 309 9.09 4.08 3.48
N LEU A 310 8.89 5.13 4.28
CA LEU A 310 9.86 5.63 5.26
C LEU A 310 9.27 5.46 6.66
N LYS A 311 9.99 4.80 7.58
CA LYS A 311 9.53 4.64 8.97
C LYS A 311 9.47 6.01 9.66
N GLY A 312 8.47 6.19 10.52
CA GLY A 312 8.38 7.37 11.38
C GLY A 312 7.96 8.63 10.63
N LEU A 313 7.09 8.51 9.63
CA LEU A 313 6.49 9.69 8.97
C LEU A 313 5.46 10.37 9.86
N ASP A 314 4.94 9.68 10.87
CA ASP A 314 3.95 10.18 11.83
C ASP A 314 4.44 11.39 12.65
N ILE A 315 5.76 11.60 12.75
CA ILE A 315 6.33 12.75 13.47
C ILE A 315 6.26 14.07 12.67
N LEU A 316 6.00 13.99 11.36
CA LEU A 316 5.95 15.15 10.49
C LEU A 316 4.64 15.92 10.68
N SER A 317 4.71 17.25 10.73
CA SER A 317 3.54 18.12 10.64
C SER A 317 3.13 18.31 9.18
N LEU A 318 1.97 18.93 8.93
CA LEU A 318 1.62 19.35 7.57
C LEU A 318 2.56 20.43 7.03
N GLY A 319 3.11 21.28 7.89
CA GLY A 319 4.16 22.24 7.51
C GLY A 319 5.42 21.54 6.98
N ASP A 320 5.85 20.45 7.61
CA ASP A 320 6.99 19.66 7.13
C ASP A 320 6.68 18.99 5.77
N VAL A 321 5.42 18.56 5.57
CA VAL A 321 4.96 18.01 4.28
C VAL A 321 5.02 19.08 3.19
N ILE A 322 4.55 20.29 3.46
CA ILE A 322 4.63 21.43 2.54
C ILE A 322 6.09 21.78 2.22
N GLU A 323 6.96 21.85 3.24
CA GLU A 323 8.39 22.11 3.07
C GLU A 323 9.02 21.05 2.14
N ALA A 324 8.74 19.77 2.36
CA ALA A 324 9.22 18.68 1.50
C ALA A 324 8.69 18.79 0.06
N ARG A 325 7.40 19.15 -0.12
CA ARG A 325 6.79 19.31 -1.45
C ARG A 325 7.30 20.52 -2.23
N ASN A 326 7.93 21.48 -1.55
CA ASN A 326 8.47 22.68 -2.15
C ASN A 326 9.95 22.53 -2.55
N THR A 327 10.53 21.33 -2.45
CA THR A 327 11.91 21.08 -2.85
C THR A 327 12.03 20.57 -4.29
N ASP A 328 13.20 20.78 -4.89
CA ASP A 328 13.51 20.29 -6.24
C ASP A 328 13.50 18.75 -6.29
N GLU A 329 13.87 18.07 -5.20
CA GLU A 329 13.82 16.61 -5.12
C GLU A 329 12.39 16.07 -5.22
N TRP A 330 11.41 16.76 -4.64
CA TRP A 330 10.01 16.37 -4.76
C TRP A 330 9.49 16.58 -6.19
N ALA A 331 9.84 17.72 -6.81
CA ALA A 331 9.48 18.01 -8.19
C ALA A 331 10.08 16.97 -9.16
N ALA A 332 11.37 16.64 -8.97
CA ALA A 332 12.07 15.63 -9.78
C ALA A 332 11.45 14.23 -9.61
N TYR A 333 11.14 13.82 -8.38
CA TYR A 333 10.46 12.54 -8.11
C TYR A 333 9.07 12.48 -8.76
N THR A 334 8.28 13.54 -8.63
CA THR A 334 6.93 13.56 -9.20
C THR A 334 6.98 13.55 -10.73
N ALA A 335 7.95 14.24 -11.33
CA ALA A 335 8.17 14.23 -12.77
C ALA A 335 8.55 12.83 -13.27
N SER A 336 9.51 12.16 -12.63
CA SER A 336 9.93 10.80 -13.03
C SER A 336 8.79 9.79 -12.87
N LEU A 337 8.02 9.87 -11.77
CA LEU A 337 6.84 9.03 -11.56
C LEU A 337 5.81 9.24 -12.67
N ASN A 338 5.50 10.49 -13.04
CA ASN A 338 4.53 10.77 -14.10
C ASN A 338 4.99 10.25 -15.47
N VAL A 339 6.29 10.35 -15.78
CA VAL A 339 6.88 9.79 -17.02
C VAL A 339 6.73 8.28 -17.07
N LEU A 340 6.95 7.59 -15.95
CA LEU A 340 6.75 6.15 -15.82
C LEU A 340 5.28 5.75 -16.03
N LEU A 341 4.34 6.44 -15.38
CA LEU A 341 2.90 6.14 -15.48
C LEU A 341 2.32 6.43 -16.87
N ALA A 342 2.87 7.42 -17.57
CA ALA A 342 2.50 7.73 -18.95
C ALA A 342 2.95 6.65 -19.94
N ALA A 343 4.08 5.97 -19.66
CA ALA A 343 4.69 4.97 -20.54
C ALA A 343 4.88 3.62 -19.83
N PRO A 344 3.78 2.92 -19.49
CA PRO A 344 3.83 1.72 -18.65
C PRO A 344 4.52 0.53 -19.35
N LEU A 345 4.64 0.53 -20.68
CA LEU A 345 5.39 -0.50 -21.41
C LEU A 345 6.92 -0.34 -21.29
N GLU A 346 7.41 0.84 -20.91
CA GLU A 346 8.83 1.16 -20.73
C GLU A 346 9.24 1.09 -19.25
N PHE A 347 8.54 0.28 -18.46
CA PHE A 347 8.70 0.25 -17.01
C PHE A 347 10.12 -0.12 -16.59
N GLU A 348 10.70 -1.13 -17.22
CA GLU A 348 12.06 -1.60 -16.93
C GLU A 348 13.10 -0.50 -17.19
N ASP A 349 12.90 0.34 -18.20
CA ASP A 349 13.83 1.41 -18.57
C ASP A 349 13.69 2.65 -17.67
N LYS A 350 12.50 2.88 -17.10
CA LYS A 350 12.15 4.12 -16.40
C LYS A 350 12.13 4.00 -14.87
N ILE A 351 12.04 2.78 -14.34
CA ILE A 351 11.93 2.55 -12.89
C ILE A 351 13.18 3.03 -12.12
N ASP A 352 14.36 2.96 -12.74
CA ASP A 352 15.62 3.36 -12.11
C ASP A 352 15.66 4.85 -11.78
N ASP A 353 15.20 5.71 -12.68
CA ASP A 353 15.12 7.15 -12.41
C ASP A 353 14.15 7.45 -11.27
N VAL A 354 12.98 6.79 -11.25
CA VAL A 354 12.03 6.91 -10.13
C VAL A 354 12.68 6.51 -8.81
N ALA A 355 13.43 5.40 -8.78
CA ALA A 355 14.12 4.94 -7.59
C ALA A 355 15.19 5.93 -7.10
N VAL A 356 15.98 6.51 -8.02
CA VAL A 356 17.01 7.51 -7.70
C VAL A 356 16.38 8.79 -7.14
N GLN A 357 15.35 9.34 -7.79
CA GLN A 357 14.70 10.55 -7.30
C GLN A 357 13.97 10.30 -5.98
N PHE A 358 13.36 9.13 -5.81
CA PHE A 358 12.73 8.74 -4.55
C PHE A 358 13.74 8.66 -3.39
N ALA A 359 14.93 8.11 -3.62
CA ALA A 359 15.99 8.07 -2.62
C ALA A 359 16.44 9.48 -2.20
N ARG A 360 16.60 10.41 -3.17
CA ARG A 360 16.93 11.81 -2.90
C ARG A 360 15.85 12.52 -2.09
N LEU A 361 14.58 12.34 -2.46
CA LEU A 361 13.46 12.88 -1.69
C LEU A 361 13.45 12.36 -0.25
N ASN A 362 13.70 11.06 -0.04
CA ASN A 362 13.75 10.49 1.31
C ASN A 362 14.93 10.98 2.13
N GLN A 363 16.08 11.25 1.52
CA GLN A 363 17.20 11.90 2.18
C GLN A 363 16.75 13.28 2.69
N LYS A 364 16.07 14.05 1.84
CA LYS A 364 15.56 15.38 2.21
C LYS A 364 14.54 15.33 3.34
N ILE A 365 13.56 14.42 3.26
CA ILE A 365 12.57 14.22 4.33
C ILE A 365 13.26 13.81 5.64
N THR A 366 14.29 12.97 5.57
CA THR A 366 15.07 12.57 6.74
C THR A 366 15.82 13.74 7.37
N GLU A 367 16.38 14.65 6.57
CA GLU A 367 16.99 15.89 7.09
C GLU A 367 15.98 16.78 7.82
N LEU A 368 14.76 16.94 7.28
CA LEU A 368 13.67 17.66 7.93
C LEU A 368 13.30 17.04 9.28
N LYS A 369 13.16 15.70 9.31
CA LYS A 369 12.92 14.93 10.53
C LYS A 369 14.00 15.19 11.59
N ILE A 370 15.27 15.10 11.21
CA ILE A 370 16.41 15.32 12.12
C ILE A 370 16.41 16.75 12.66
N ARG A 371 16.14 17.76 11.81
CA ARG A 371 16.09 19.18 12.22
C ARG A 371 15.04 19.39 13.31
N LYS A 372 13.87 18.75 13.17
CA LYS A 372 12.77 18.85 14.13
C LYS A 372 13.09 18.13 15.44
N MET A 373 13.59 16.90 15.38
CA MET A 373 13.93 16.13 16.58
C MET A 373 15.08 16.75 17.39
N LYS A 374 16.06 17.40 16.73
CA LYS A 374 17.08 18.19 17.42
C LYS A 374 16.53 19.38 18.20
N ARG A 375 15.37 19.92 17.81
CA ARG A 375 14.67 20.99 18.55
C ARG A 375 13.86 20.46 19.74
N SER A 376 13.57 19.16 19.79
CA SER A 376 12.71 18.53 20.80
C SER A 376 13.46 17.82 21.94
N ALA A 377 14.80 17.76 21.90
CA ALA A 377 15.71 17.18 22.91
C ALA A 377 15.51 15.67 23.24
N ASN A 378 16.63 14.93 23.23
CA ASN A 378 16.87 13.61 23.84
C ASN A 378 16.52 12.28 23.10
N GLU A 379 16.32 12.23 21.79
CA GLU A 379 16.36 10.93 21.07
C GLU A 379 17.55 10.80 20.10
N ILE A 380 18.33 9.74 20.30
CA ILE A 380 19.46 9.35 19.44
C ILE A 380 18.89 8.86 18.12
N VAL A 381 19.01 9.67 17.06
CA VAL A 381 18.63 9.25 15.71
C VAL A 381 19.87 8.70 15.00
N SER A 382 19.84 7.39 14.72
CA SER A 382 20.76 6.76 13.76
C SER A 382 20.64 7.47 12.41
N ARG A 383 21.76 7.95 11.85
CA ARG A 383 21.76 8.53 10.49
C ARG A 383 21.33 7.45 9.50
N TRP A 384 20.41 7.78 8.59
CA TRP A 384 20.08 6.91 7.47
C TRP A 384 21.30 6.80 6.54
N GLN A 385 21.93 5.63 6.53
CA GLN A 385 22.91 5.22 5.52
C GLN A 385 22.32 4.04 4.75
N PRO A 386 21.82 4.24 3.52
CA PRO A 386 21.28 3.15 2.73
C PRO A 386 22.41 2.23 2.25
N GLY A 387 22.33 0.95 2.61
CA GLY A 387 23.01 -0.13 1.91
C GLY A 387 22.14 -0.63 0.75
N MET A 388 22.69 -0.67 -0.46
CA MET A 388 22.01 -1.28 -1.61
C MET A 388 22.40 -2.76 -1.69
N MET A 389 21.41 -3.64 -1.87
CA MET A 389 21.61 -5.06 -2.10
C MET A 389 20.71 -5.59 -3.21
N ILE A 390 21.20 -6.47 -4.08
CA ILE A 390 20.39 -7.20 -5.06
C ILE A 390 20.14 -8.61 -4.52
N VAL A 391 18.91 -9.11 -4.60
CA VAL A 391 18.52 -10.46 -4.23
C VAL A 391 18.05 -11.21 -5.47
N ILE A 392 18.84 -12.19 -5.90
CA ILE A 392 18.53 -13.10 -6.99
C ILE A 392 17.90 -14.36 -6.37
N ALA A 393 16.68 -14.70 -6.78
CA ALA A 393 15.96 -15.88 -6.39
C ALA A 393 15.76 -16.79 -7.60
N ILE A 394 16.24 -18.04 -7.56
CA ILE A 394 16.05 -19.02 -8.63
C ILE A 394 15.58 -20.34 -8.04
N GLY A 395 14.34 -20.74 -8.36
CA GLY A 395 13.83 -22.07 -8.02
C GLY A 395 13.87 -22.43 -6.54
N GLY A 396 13.85 -21.43 -5.63
CA GLY A 396 13.93 -21.61 -4.18
C GLY A 396 15.28 -21.28 -3.55
N ALA A 397 16.35 -21.12 -4.34
CA ALA A 397 17.64 -20.62 -3.86
C ALA A 397 17.71 -19.10 -3.92
N LEU A 398 18.45 -18.50 -2.98
CA LEU A 398 18.58 -17.05 -2.83
C LEU A 398 20.04 -16.64 -2.84
N MET A 399 20.38 -15.59 -3.57
CA MET A 399 21.69 -14.97 -3.56
C MET A 399 21.53 -13.49 -3.27
N LYS A 400 22.33 -12.98 -2.34
CA LYS A 400 22.41 -11.56 -2.02
C LYS A 400 23.70 -10.99 -2.62
N LEU A 401 23.60 -9.87 -3.32
CA LEU A 401 24.71 -9.07 -3.80
C LEU A 401 24.69 -7.75 -3.04
N SER A 402 25.78 -7.29 -2.46
CA SER A 402 25.86 -6.00 -1.77
C SER A 402 27.22 -5.35 -2.00
N LEU A 403 27.31 -4.03 -1.95
CA LEU A 403 28.62 -3.35 -2.03
C LEU A 403 29.51 -3.77 -0.85
N ASP A 404 30.79 -4.01 -1.09
CA ASP A 404 31.76 -4.26 -0.04
C ASP A 404 32.03 -2.96 0.73
N PRO A 405 31.73 -2.90 2.04
CA PRO A 405 31.93 -1.68 2.82
C PRO A 405 33.41 -1.29 2.98
N SER A 406 34.34 -2.24 2.78
CA SER A 406 35.78 -2.02 2.84
C SER A 406 36.40 -1.63 1.49
N ASP A 407 35.74 -1.97 0.38
CA ASP A 407 36.15 -1.63 -0.98
C ASP A 407 34.92 -1.42 -1.88
N PRO A 408 34.39 -0.19 -2.00
CA PRO A 408 33.19 0.10 -2.79
C PRO A 408 33.29 -0.25 -4.28
N SER A 409 34.49 -0.58 -4.79
CA SER A 409 34.67 -1.09 -6.16
C SER A 409 34.32 -2.57 -6.31
N ARG A 410 34.04 -3.27 -5.19
CA ARG A 410 33.71 -4.69 -5.13
C ARG A 410 32.28 -4.93 -4.67
N ILE A 411 31.71 -6.03 -5.16
CA ILE A 411 30.38 -6.52 -4.81
C ILE A 411 30.54 -7.86 -4.08
N LEU A 412 30.07 -7.93 -2.85
CA LEU A 412 29.97 -9.15 -2.07
C LEU A 412 28.79 -9.97 -2.57
N ALA A 413 29.03 -11.23 -2.93
CA ALA A 413 28.00 -12.18 -3.35
C ALA A 413 27.85 -13.30 -2.30
N GLU A 414 26.72 -13.32 -1.62
CA GLU A 414 26.39 -14.28 -0.56
C GLU A 414 25.31 -15.25 -1.06
N ALA A 415 25.62 -16.54 -1.09
CA ALA A 415 24.65 -17.57 -1.42
C ALA A 415 23.88 -18.02 -0.16
N LEU A 416 22.64 -17.55 -0.03
CA LEU A 416 21.72 -17.96 1.03
C LEU A 416 21.09 -19.30 0.65
N SER A 417 21.48 -20.34 1.37
CA SER A 417 21.19 -21.75 1.07
C SER A 417 19.69 -22.03 0.83
N GLY A 418 19.37 -22.77 -0.25
CA GLY A 418 18.04 -23.31 -0.53
C GLY A 418 18.07 -24.36 -1.65
N PRO A 419 17.15 -25.34 -1.66
CA PRO A 419 17.09 -26.32 -2.74
C PRO A 419 16.70 -25.63 -4.05
N VAL A 420 17.44 -25.89 -5.14
CA VAL A 420 17.10 -25.39 -6.47
C VAL A 420 16.25 -26.41 -7.21
N ALA A 421 15.07 -26.00 -7.68
CA ALA A 421 14.23 -26.80 -8.55
C ALA A 421 14.97 -27.26 -9.82
N ILE A 422 14.80 -28.53 -10.18
CA ILE A 422 15.54 -29.20 -11.28
C ILE A 422 14.89 -28.92 -12.65
N GLY A 423 13.63 -28.47 -12.70
CA GLY A 423 12.90 -28.15 -13.93
C GLY A 423 12.50 -26.68 -14.03
N LEU A 424 11.26 -26.44 -14.49
CA LEU A 424 10.70 -25.09 -14.63
C LEU A 424 10.73 -24.36 -13.28
N ALA A 425 11.58 -23.35 -13.18
CA ALA A 425 11.86 -22.63 -11.95
C ALA A 425 11.57 -21.14 -12.13
N PRO A 426 10.84 -20.50 -11.20
CA PRO A 426 10.72 -19.05 -11.20
C PRO A 426 12.09 -18.42 -10.91
N ILE A 427 12.41 -17.37 -11.66
CA ILE A 427 13.50 -16.44 -11.36
C ILE A 427 12.87 -15.14 -10.91
N ALA A 428 13.40 -14.57 -9.83
CA ALA A 428 13.13 -13.19 -9.46
C ALA A 428 14.43 -12.47 -9.10
N VAL A 429 14.64 -11.26 -9.61
CA VAL A 429 15.73 -10.39 -9.18
C VAL A 429 15.13 -9.18 -8.49
N ASN A 430 15.59 -8.87 -7.29
CA ASN A 430 15.06 -7.79 -6.47
C ASN A 430 16.18 -6.85 -6.04
N LEU A 431 16.07 -5.54 -6.24
CA LEU A 431 16.90 -4.59 -5.50
C LEU A 431 16.24 -4.30 -4.17
N LYS A 432 16.96 -4.51 -3.09
CA LYS A 432 16.63 -4.01 -1.76
C LYS A 432 17.57 -2.87 -1.41
N ILE A 433 17.03 -1.70 -1.12
CA ILE A 433 17.78 -0.63 -0.44
C ILE A 433 17.42 -0.78 1.03
N THR A 434 18.34 -1.30 1.84
CA THR A 434 18.20 -1.46 3.29
C THR A 434 18.88 -0.30 3.99
N ALA A 435 18.36 0.21 5.09
CA ALA A 435 19.18 1.01 6.00
C ALA A 435 19.86 0.12 7.04
N SER A 436 20.78 0.70 7.82
CA SER A 436 21.38 0.05 8.99
C SER A 436 20.31 -0.57 9.91
N GLU A 437 20.68 -1.60 10.68
CA GLU A 437 19.76 -2.51 11.41
C GLU A 437 18.71 -1.82 12.31
N TYR A 438 18.88 -0.53 12.63
CA TYR A 438 17.98 0.28 13.43
C TYR A 438 16.91 1.05 12.64
N ILE A 439 16.97 1.05 11.31
CA ILE A 439 16.05 1.79 10.45
C ILE A 439 15.47 0.81 9.42
N ASP A 440 14.18 0.48 9.53
CA ASP A 440 13.48 -0.35 8.54
C ASP A 440 13.09 0.50 7.32
N LEU A 441 14.11 0.92 6.58
CA LEU A 441 14.04 1.56 5.27
C LEU A 441 14.48 0.52 4.26
N GLY A 442 13.51 -0.29 3.81
CA GLY A 442 13.66 -1.34 2.83
C GLY A 442 12.91 -0.99 1.54
N ILE A 443 13.57 -0.43 0.53
CA ILE A 443 12.98 -0.28 -0.82
C ILE A 443 13.23 -1.60 -1.55
N SER A 444 12.22 -2.46 -1.75
CA SER A 444 12.38 -3.72 -2.51
C SER A 444 11.73 -3.61 -3.88
N ILE A 445 12.53 -3.37 -4.92
CA ILE A 445 12.08 -3.29 -6.32
C ILE A 445 12.30 -4.64 -6.99
N ASN A 446 11.26 -5.23 -7.57
CA ASN A 446 11.40 -6.44 -8.39
C ASN A 446 11.83 -6.01 -9.80
N PHE A 447 13.08 -6.29 -10.17
CA PHE A 447 13.61 -5.95 -11.50
C PHE A 447 13.29 -6.98 -12.57
N MET A 448 13.11 -8.24 -12.16
CA MET A 448 12.94 -9.32 -13.12
C MET A 448 12.06 -10.40 -12.51
N ARG A 449 11.08 -10.88 -13.27
CA ARG A 449 10.38 -12.14 -12.99
C ARG A 449 10.25 -12.94 -14.27
N SER A 450 10.83 -14.13 -14.28
CA SER A 450 10.76 -15.03 -15.42
C SER A 450 10.64 -16.48 -14.95
N LYS A 451 10.52 -17.41 -15.90
CA LYS A 451 10.63 -18.85 -15.66
C LYS A 451 11.75 -19.40 -16.53
N VAL A 452 12.60 -20.22 -15.95
CA VAL A 452 13.63 -20.96 -16.68
C VAL A 452 13.34 -22.45 -16.64
N SER A 453 13.56 -23.16 -17.73
CA SER A 453 13.29 -24.60 -17.85
C SER A 453 14.24 -25.48 -17.02
N GLN A 454 15.42 -24.97 -16.66
CA GLN A 454 16.48 -25.69 -15.94
C GLN A 454 17.03 -24.85 -14.78
N GLY A 455 16.23 -24.64 -13.73
CA GLY A 455 16.58 -23.75 -12.61
C GLY A 455 17.95 -24.03 -11.97
N ARG A 456 18.33 -25.30 -11.83
CA ARG A 456 19.62 -25.71 -11.26
C ARG A 456 20.81 -25.33 -12.13
N GLU A 457 20.68 -25.47 -13.45
CA GLU A 457 21.76 -25.14 -14.38
C GLU A 457 21.98 -23.64 -14.43
N VAL A 458 20.90 -22.86 -14.55
CA VAL A 458 20.96 -21.39 -14.53
C VAL A 458 21.53 -20.86 -13.21
N TRP A 459 21.17 -21.46 -12.08
CA TRP A 459 21.75 -21.09 -10.78
C TRP A 459 23.27 -21.33 -10.71
N ASN A 460 23.74 -22.46 -11.26
CA ASN A 460 25.17 -22.77 -11.29
C ASN A 460 25.93 -21.86 -12.27
N GLU A 461 25.31 -21.51 -13.39
CA GLU A 461 25.85 -20.58 -14.37
C GLU A 461 25.99 -19.16 -13.78
N VAL A 462 24.96 -18.66 -13.10
CA VAL A 462 25.02 -17.37 -12.38
C VAL A 462 26.14 -17.37 -11.34
N LYS A 463 26.24 -18.44 -10.53
CA LYS A 463 27.36 -18.60 -9.58
C LYS A 463 28.72 -18.60 -10.26
N GLY A 464 28.86 -19.31 -11.38
CA GLY A 464 30.11 -19.39 -12.15
C GLY A 464 30.51 -18.05 -12.76
N ALA A 465 29.55 -17.31 -13.32
CA ALA A 465 29.74 -15.98 -13.88
C ALA A 465 30.20 -14.99 -12.79
N LEU A 466 29.54 -15.00 -11.63
CA LEU A 466 29.94 -14.13 -10.51
C LEU A 466 31.31 -14.49 -9.94
N LYS A 467 31.68 -15.78 -9.89
CA LYS A 467 33.00 -16.21 -9.41
C LYS A 467 34.14 -15.82 -10.36
N SER A 468 33.85 -15.67 -11.65
CA SER A 468 34.87 -15.37 -12.68
C SER A 468 35.08 -13.88 -12.90
N ASP A 469 34.19 -13.01 -12.42
CA ASP A 469 34.33 -11.56 -12.51
C ASP A 469 35.07 -11.00 -11.27
N PRO A 470 36.25 -10.35 -11.45
CA PRO A 470 37.08 -9.87 -10.33
C PRO A 470 36.43 -8.75 -9.51
N ARG A 471 35.33 -8.16 -9.98
CA ARG A 471 34.53 -7.17 -9.22
C ARG A 471 33.67 -7.85 -8.15
N PHE A 472 33.49 -9.16 -8.19
CA PHE A 472 32.67 -9.89 -7.24
C PHE A 472 33.52 -10.74 -6.30
N LYS A 473 33.19 -10.69 -5.01
CA LYS A 473 33.78 -11.56 -3.98
C LYS A 473 32.69 -12.47 -3.44
N LEU A 474 32.78 -13.77 -3.73
CA LEU A 474 31.85 -14.74 -3.16
C LEU A 474 32.18 -14.97 -1.69
N ILE A 475 31.21 -14.81 -0.79
CA ILE A 475 31.36 -15.08 0.63
C ILE A 475 30.71 -16.44 0.93
N GLU A 476 31.50 -17.39 1.41
CA GLU A 476 30.98 -18.64 1.96
C GLU A 476 30.62 -18.46 3.45
N LYS A 477 29.59 -19.18 3.90
CA LYS A 477 28.84 -18.96 5.15
C LYS A 477 29.69 -18.94 6.44
N GLU A 478 30.95 -19.38 6.38
CA GLU A 478 31.88 -19.43 7.52
C GLU A 478 32.67 -18.12 7.73
N GLU A 479 32.91 -17.31 6.69
CA GLU A 479 33.66 -16.04 6.81
C GLU A 479 32.82 -14.88 7.38
N TYR A 480 31.50 -14.95 7.26
CA TYR A 480 30.58 -13.88 7.69
C TYR A 480 30.44 -13.77 9.22
N LYS A 481 30.53 -14.90 9.95
CA LYS A 481 30.51 -14.90 11.42
C LYS A 481 31.70 -14.15 12.02
N THR A 482 32.89 -14.34 11.45
CA THR A 482 34.12 -13.71 11.93
C THR A 482 34.15 -12.20 11.70
N MET A 483 33.42 -11.69 10.69
CA MET A 483 33.26 -10.25 10.45
C MET A 483 32.17 -9.61 11.33
N GLN A 484 31.10 -10.33 11.69
CA GLN A 484 30.07 -9.84 12.61
C GLN A 484 30.57 -9.76 14.06
N ASP A 485 31.34 -10.75 14.52
CA ASP A 485 31.86 -10.78 15.91
C ASP A 485 32.86 -9.65 16.19
N ALA A 486 33.54 -9.12 15.16
CA ALA A 486 34.46 -8.00 15.29
C ALA A 486 33.74 -6.65 15.53
N ASP A 487 32.51 -6.50 15.02
CA ASP A 487 31.71 -5.27 15.12
C ASP A 487 30.76 -5.29 16.34
N GLN A 488 30.46 -6.48 16.89
CA GLN A 488 29.53 -6.68 18.01
C GLN A 488 30.13 -6.54 19.42
N SER A 489 31.45 -6.33 19.57
CA SER A 489 32.09 -6.21 20.89
C SER A 489 31.82 -4.88 21.62
N ARG A 490 30.92 -4.02 21.11
CA ARG A 490 30.52 -2.76 21.75
C ARG A 490 29.00 -2.57 21.73
N ASN A 491 28.38 -2.82 22.88
CA ASN A 491 27.04 -2.40 23.33
C ASN A 491 25.85 -3.30 22.95
N GLU A 492 25.62 -4.34 23.75
CA GLU A 492 24.31 -4.97 23.93
C GLU A 492 23.70 -4.52 25.28
N ASN A 493 22.44 -4.05 25.23
CA ASN A 493 21.32 -4.34 26.16
C ASN A 493 20.30 -3.18 26.20
N ASP A 494 19.10 -3.36 25.60
CA ASP A 494 17.82 -3.10 26.29
C ASP A 494 16.61 -3.70 25.53
N PRO A 495 15.87 -4.66 26.11
CA PRO A 495 14.70 -5.33 25.51
C PRO A 495 13.36 -4.72 25.94
N ASN A 496 13.08 -3.45 25.62
CA ASN A 496 11.80 -2.80 25.93
C ASN A 496 11.22 -1.99 24.75
N GLU A 497 10.75 -2.65 23.69
CA GLU A 497 9.84 -2.03 22.70
C GLU A 497 8.82 -3.04 22.12
N ILE A 498 8.02 -3.67 22.99
CA ILE A 498 6.73 -4.27 22.58
C ILE A 498 5.70 -4.08 23.71
N VAL A 499 4.97 -2.96 23.70
CA VAL A 499 3.59 -2.84 24.25
C VAL A 499 2.78 -1.87 23.38
#